data_AF-A0A316YFU4-F1
#
_entry.id   AF-A0A316YFU4-F1
#
_cell.length_a   1.000
_cell.length_b   1.000
_cell.length_c   1.000
_cell.angle_alpha   90.00
_cell.angle_beta   90.00
_cell.angle_gamma   90.00
#
_symmetry.space_group_name_H-M   'P 1'
#
loop_
_entity.id
_entity.type
_entity.pdbx_description
1 polymer ?
#
loop_
_entity_poly.entity_id
_entity_poly.type
_entity_poly.pdbx_seq_one_letter_code
_entity_poly.pdbx_strand_id
1 'polypeptide(L)'
;MLVSWESVPNRRSPLDPELSELDKRIVYNPKIEQPAAGTVWCAGSQQEVTWDTSAYKQEYGDLKGTIVLGQHKANNEGGLNLQSSHPLAKDFSLSSGKTTVKVPSTTAAGDRYIIVLMGDSGNASKEFSIKPAGQCGGAKEQSNGDDSIADFNPLKSNFAKSIEEAVELPSA
;
A
#
# COMPACT_ATOMS: atom_id res chain seq x y z
N MET A 1 -40.56 58.19 32.26
CA MET A 1 -39.22 58.12 32.86
C MET A 1 -38.50 56.99 32.13
N LEU A 2 -37.59 57.35 31.21
CA LEU A 2 -36.97 56.44 30.24
C LEU A 2 -35.76 55.75 30.89
N VAL A 3 -35.71 54.43 30.81
CA VAL A 3 -34.58 53.63 31.32
C VAL A 3 -33.45 53.70 30.28
N SER A 4 -32.35 54.33 30.67
CA SER A 4 -31.14 54.48 29.85
C SER A 4 -30.43 53.14 29.74
N TRP A 5 -30.33 52.58 28.55
CA TRP A 5 -29.49 51.42 28.25
C TRP A 5 -28.06 51.92 28.03
N GLU A 6 -27.34 52.22 29.12
CA GLU A 6 -25.94 52.61 29.00
C GLU A 6 -25.10 51.44 28.49
N SER A 7 -24.66 51.61 27.24
CA SER A 7 -23.51 50.99 26.59
C SER A 7 -22.77 49.97 27.46
N VAL A 8 -23.09 48.69 27.28
CA VAL A 8 -22.18 47.62 27.65
C VAL A 8 -20.93 47.82 26.79
N PRO A 9 -19.76 48.21 27.35
CA PRO A 9 -18.56 48.19 26.56
C PRO A 9 -18.38 46.73 26.16
N ASN A 10 -18.40 46.47 24.86
CA ASN A 10 -17.99 45.18 24.30
C ASN A 10 -16.51 45.01 24.65
N ARG A 11 -16.22 44.60 25.89
CA ARG A 11 -14.91 44.09 26.28
C ARG A 11 -14.77 42.78 25.53
N ARG A 12 -14.32 42.88 24.28
CA ARG A 12 -13.67 41.75 23.63
C ARG A 12 -12.54 41.35 24.57
N SER A 13 -12.66 40.15 25.14
CA SER A 13 -11.60 39.53 25.91
C SER A 13 -10.30 39.66 25.11
N PRO A 14 -9.21 40.21 25.67
CA PRO A 14 -7.92 40.32 24.97
C PRO A 14 -7.23 38.96 24.71
N LEU A 15 -7.93 37.84 24.91
CA LEU A 15 -7.37 36.49 24.99
C LEU A 15 -8.07 35.46 24.10
N ASP A 16 -8.78 35.85 23.04
CA ASP A 16 -9.19 34.88 22.01
C ASP A 16 -8.36 35.01 20.71
N PRO A 17 -7.02 34.78 20.73
CA PRO A 17 -6.32 34.34 19.53
C PRO A 17 -6.63 32.87 19.16
N GLU A 18 -7.39 32.13 19.98
CA GLU A 18 -7.74 30.71 19.75
C GLU A 18 -8.86 30.47 18.73
N LEU A 19 -9.58 31.51 18.26
CA LEU A 19 -10.54 31.35 17.15
C LEU A 19 -9.88 31.39 15.75
N SER A 20 -8.54 31.42 15.69
CA SER A 20 -7.76 31.39 14.44
C SER A 20 -7.51 29.97 13.92
N GLU A 21 -7.74 28.94 14.74
CA GLU A 21 -7.79 27.55 14.31
C GLU A 21 -9.14 27.30 13.61
N LEU A 22 -9.36 28.02 12.50
CA LEU A 22 -10.18 27.44 11.44
C LEU A 22 -9.61 26.05 11.22
N ASP A 23 -10.37 25.00 11.54
CA ASP A 23 -10.17 23.65 11.02
C ASP A 23 -9.99 23.79 9.51
N LYS A 24 -8.74 23.98 9.09
CA LYS A 24 -8.39 24.15 7.69
C LYS A 24 -8.68 22.78 7.12
N ARG A 25 -9.82 22.65 6.45
CA ARG A 25 -10.21 21.45 5.71
C ARG A 25 -9.23 21.32 4.55
N ILE A 26 -8.04 20.84 4.86
CA ILE A 26 -7.00 20.52 3.90
C ILE A 26 -7.52 19.31 3.15
N VAL A 27 -7.61 19.43 1.82
CA VAL A 27 -7.89 18.31 0.94
C VAL A 27 -6.58 17.92 0.25
N TYR A 28 -5.96 16.83 0.67
CA TYR A 28 -4.76 16.25 0.10
C TYR A 28 -5.09 14.90 -0.55
N ASN A 29 -4.95 14.85 -1.88
CA ASN A 29 -5.23 13.69 -2.70
C ASN A 29 -3.95 13.21 -3.42
N PRO A 30 -3.04 12.50 -2.73
CA PRO A 30 -1.85 11.96 -3.37
C PRO A 30 -2.19 10.81 -4.32
N LYS A 31 -1.49 10.78 -5.45
CA LYS A 31 -1.53 9.66 -6.38
C LYS A 31 -0.69 8.51 -5.84
N ILE A 32 -1.31 7.34 -5.66
CA ILE A 32 -0.60 6.11 -5.32
C ILE A 32 0.20 5.62 -6.54
N GLU A 33 1.49 5.37 -6.33
CA GLU A 33 2.41 4.86 -7.34
C GLU A 33 2.63 3.36 -7.21
N GLN A 34 2.75 2.86 -5.97
CA GLN A 34 2.81 1.43 -5.67
C GLN A 34 1.71 1.05 -4.67
N PRO A 35 0.94 -0.02 -4.93
CA PRO A 35 1.10 -0.96 -6.05
C PRO A 35 0.64 -0.36 -7.40
N ALA A 36 1.43 -0.60 -8.44
CA ALA A 36 1.06 -0.32 -9.82
C ALA A 36 0.10 -1.38 -10.37
N ALA A 37 -0.46 -1.14 -11.56
CA ALA A 37 -1.30 -2.13 -12.23
C ALA A 37 -0.50 -3.40 -12.55
N GLY A 38 -1.08 -4.56 -12.24
CA GLY A 38 -0.44 -5.86 -12.46
C GLY A 38 0.60 -6.25 -11.41
N THR A 39 0.82 -5.43 -10.38
CA THR A 39 1.62 -5.82 -9.22
C THR A 39 1.00 -7.06 -8.55
N VAL A 40 1.86 -7.95 -8.03
CA VAL A 40 1.43 -9.15 -7.31
C VAL A 40 1.97 -9.11 -5.89
N TRP A 41 1.07 -9.17 -4.91
CA TRP A 41 1.40 -9.30 -3.49
C TRP A 41 1.13 -10.72 -3.00
N CYS A 42 1.79 -11.13 -1.91
CA CYS A 42 1.46 -12.37 -1.22
C CYS A 42 0.72 -12.09 0.08
N ALA A 43 -0.28 -12.90 0.38
CA ALA A 43 -0.82 -12.96 1.73
C ALA A 43 0.31 -13.24 2.75
N GLY A 44 0.30 -12.55 3.89
CA GLY A 44 1.31 -12.69 4.95
C GLY A 44 2.60 -11.89 4.74
N SER A 45 2.83 -11.32 3.56
CA SER A 45 4.05 -10.58 3.25
C SER A 45 4.03 -9.12 3.70
N GLN A 46 5.22 -8.54 3.87
CA GLN A 46 5.37 -7.08 3.97
C GLN A 46 5.49 -6.49 2.56
N GLN A 47 4.76 -5.40 2.33
CA GLN A 47 4.71 -4.72 1.04
C GLN A 47 4.95 -3.23 1.26
N GLU A 48 5.66 -2.58 0.33
CA GLU A 48 5.84 -1.14 0.35
C GLU A 48 4.75 -0.48 -0.50
N VAL A 49 4.09 0.51 0.10
CA VAL A 49 3.13 1.37 -0.56
C VAL A 49 3.79 2.73 -0.72
N THR A 50 3.75 3.29 -1.94
CA THR A 50 4.33 4.60 -2.25
C THR A 50 3.31 5.50 -2.93
N TRP A 51 3.45 6.80 -2.71
CA TRP A 51 2.61 7.82 -3.31
C TRP A 51 3.42 9.09 -3.61
N ASP A 52 2.94 9.86 -4.58
CA ASP A 52 3.54 11.13 -4.95
C ASP A 52 3.30 12.19 -3.86
N THR A 53 4.37 12.83 -3.41
CA THR A 53 4.36 13.92 -2.42
C THR A 53 4.67 15.28 -3.04
N SER A 54 4.80 15.38 -4.37
CA SER A 54 5.10 16.65 -5.07
C SER A 54 4.08 17.75 -4.77
N ALA A 55 2.82 17.38 -4.51
CA ALA A 55 1.75 18.28 -4.15
C ALA A 55 1.63 18.55 -2.63
N TYR A 56 2.45 17.92 -1.79
CA TYR A 56 2.43 18.12 -0.34
C TYR A 56 3.00 19.50 0.01
N LYS A 57 2.26 20.26 0.82
CA LYS A 57 2.68 21.59 1.27
C LYS A 57 2.95 21.59 2.76
N GLN A 58 3.98 22.32 3.20
CA GLN A 58 4.33 22.43 4.63
C GLN A 58 3.18 22.97 5.50
N GLU A 59 2.32 23.81 4.92
CA GLU A 59 1.10 24.31 5.56
C GLU A 59 0.08 23.22 5.93
N TYR A 60 0.26 21.99 5.46
CA TYR A 60 -0.57 20.86 5.83
C TYR A 60 -0.21 20.27 7.19
N GLY A 61 0.95 20.65 7.75
CA GLY A 61 1.42 20.12 9.02
C GLY A 61 1.79 18.63 8.92
N ASP A 62 1.39 17.83 9.91
CA ASP A 62 1.65 16.39 9.99
C ASP A 62 0.37 15.59 9.76
N LEU A 63 -0.12 15.61 8.51
CA LEU A 63 -1.30 14.83 8.13
C LEU A 63 -1.03 13.33 8.30
N LYS A 64 -1.95 12.65 8.99
CA LYS A 64 -1.89 11.20 9.23
C LYS A 64 -2.67 10.43 8.18
N GLY A 65 -2.08 9.32 7.73
CA GLY A 65 -2.67 8.41 6.75
C GLY A 65 -3.10 7.08 7.36
N THR A 66 -4.05 6.44 6.69
CA THR A 66 -4.53 5.08 6.94
C THR A 66 -4.64 4.36 5.59
N ILE A 67 -4.07 3.17 5.46
CA ILE A 67 -4.22 2.33 4.27
C ILE A 67 -5.19 1.21 4.58
N VAL A 68 -6.22 1.08 3.74
CA VAL A 68 -7.17 -0.04 3.81
C VAL A 68 -7.09 -0.87 2.53
N LEU A 69 -7.27 -2.18 2.68
CA LEU A 69 -7.39 -3.09 1.55
C LEU A 69 -8.83 -3.09 1.05
N GLY A 70 -9.00 -3.03 -0.27
CA GLY A 70 -10.27 -3.14 -0.95
C GLY A 70 -10.25 -4.23 -2.01
N GLN A 71 -11.41 -4.80 -2.32
CA GLN A 71 -11.57 -5.74 -3.42
C GLN A 71 -12.85 -5.45 -4.20
N HIS A 72 -12.75 -5.39 -5.53
CA HIS A 72 -13.93 -5.33 -6.40
C HIS A 72 -14.66 -6.67 -6.40
N LYS A 73 -16.01 -6.63 -6.37
CA LYS A 73 -16.83 -7.84 -6.37
C LYS A 73 -16.63 -8.69 -7.63
N ALA A 74 -16.74 -10.01 -7.45
CA ALA A 74 -16.32 -10.99 -8.45
C ALA A 74 -17.17 -11.00 -9.74
N ASN A 75 -18.40 -10.49 -9.67
CA ASN A 75 -19.51 -10.81 -10.56
C ASN A 75 -20.04 -9.62 -11.38
N ASN A 76 -19.23 -8.58 -11.59
CA ASN A 76 -19.62 -7.36 -12.33
C ASN A 76 -20.84 -6.62 -11.75
N GLU A 77 -21.27 -6.95 -10.52
CA GLU A 77 -22.37 -6.27 -9.82
C GLU A 77 -22.04 -4.83 -9.42
N GLY A 78 -20.85 -4.34 -9.77
CA GLY A 78 -20.30 -3.11 -9.25
C GLY A 78 -20.06 -3.21 -7.74
N GLY A 79 -19.33 -2.24 -7.22
CA GLY A 79 -19.09 -2.12 -5.78
C GLY A 79 -17.71 -2.59 -5.33
N LEU A 80 -17.24 -1.87 -4.32
CA LEU A 80 -15.94 -2.00 -3.68
C LEU A 80 -16.15 -2.44 -2.24
N ASN A 81 -15.59 -3.60 -1.87
CA ASN A 81 -15.58 -4.03 -0.48
C ASN A 81 -14.32 -3.52 0.20
N LEU A 82 -14.45 -2.48 1.03
CA LEU A 82 -13.35 -1.94 1.82
C LEU A 82 -13.27 -2.63 3.18
N GLN A 83 -12.09 -3.11 3.55
CA GLN A 83 -11.81 -3.68 4.87
C GLN A 83 -11.44 -2.58 5.88
N SER A 84 -12.30 -1.57 6.04
CA SER A 84 -12.03 -0.39 6.87
C SER A 84 -11.89 -0.70 8.38
N SER A 85 -12.47 -1.81 8.85
CA SER A 85 -12.33 -2.27 10.23
C SER A 85 -10.94 -2.84 10.54
N HIS A 86 -10.15 -3.19 9.52
CA HIS A 86 -8.83 -3.79 9.67
C HIS A 86 -7.84 -3.13 8.69
N PRO A 87 -7.42 -1.88 8.94
CA PRO A 87 -6.46 -1.20 8.08
C PRO A 87 -5.11 -1.94 8.05
N LEU A 88 -4.45 -1.92 6.90
CA LEU A 88 -3.12 -2.51 6.75
C LEU A 88 -2.03 -1.70 7.45
N ALA A 89 -2.23 -0.38 7.55
CA ALA A 89 -1.40 0.56 8.31
C ALA A 89 -2.21 1.80 8.67
N LYS A 90 -1.85 2.48 9.77
CA LYS A 90 -2.48 3.71 10.24
C LYS A 90 -1.46 4.61 10.97
N ASP A 91 -1.84 5.86 11.19
CA ASP A 91 -1.11 6.84 12.00
C ASP A 91 0.31 7.17 11.48
N PHE A 92 0.58 6.94 10.18
CA PHE A 92 1.83 7.32 9.53
C PHE A 92 1.72 8.71 8.87
N SER A 93 2.84 9.42 8.72
CA SER A 93 2.84 10.75 8.10
C SER A 93 2.68 10.66 6.58
N LEU A 94 1.74 11.39 6.00
CA LEU A 94 1.54 11.45 4.54
C LEU A 94 2.67 12.17 3.80
N SER A 95 3.48 12.94 4.52
CA SER A 95 4.67 13.60 3.97
C SER A 95 5.80 12.63 3.62
N SER A 96 5.79 11.39 4.13
CA SER A 96 6.86 10.41 3.91
C SER A 96 6.92 9.87 2.47
N GLY A 97 5.82 9.93 1.73
CA GLY A 97 5.69 9.36 0.38
C GLY A 97 5.68 7.83 0.33
N LYS A 98 5.82 7.17 1.48
CA LYS A 98 5.84 5.71 1.56
C LYS A 98 5.55 5.17 2.96
N THR A 99 5.06 3.94 3.00
CA THR A 99 4.94 3.16 4.24
C THR A 99 4.98 1.67 3.95
N THR A 100 5.42 0.88 4.92
CA THR A 100 5.42 -0.58 4.83
C THR A 100 4.17 -1.12 5.50
N VAL A 101 3.44 -1.99 4.80
CA VAL A 101 2.21 -2.62 5.26
C VAL A 101 2.38 -4.13 5.35
N LYS A 102 1.64 -4.78 6.24
CA LYS A 102 1.58 -6.25 6.31
C LYS A 102 0.25 -6.73 5.75
N VAL A 103 0.30 -7.55 4.70
CA VAL A 103 -0.89 -8.20 4.16
C VAL A 103 -1.29 -9.34 5.12
N PRO A 104 -2.54 -9.41 5.61
CA PRO A 104 -2.98 -10.53 6.45
C PRO A 104 -2.77 -11.86 5.73
N SER A 105 -2.27 -12.88 6.43
CA SER A 105 -2.10 -14.23 5.87
C SER A 105 -3.42 -14.91 5.52
N THR A 106 -4.52 -14.46 6.13
CA THR A 106 -5.90 -14.91 5.86
C THR A 106 -6.53 -14.24 4.64
N THR A 107 -5.81 -13.34 3.95
CA THR A 107 -6.32 -12.68 2.75
C THR A 107 -6.51 -13.72 1.64
N ALA A 108 -7.71 -13.78 1.09
CA ALA A 108 -8.01 -14.66 -0.04
C ALA A 108 -7.18 -14.28 -1.28
N ALA A 109 -6.96 -15.25 -2.16
CA ALA A 109 -6.36 -14.98 -3.46
C ALA A 109 -7.35 -14.28 -4.40
N GLY A 110 -6.85 -13.43 -5.28
CA GLY A 110 -7.67 -12.76 -6.29
C GLY A 110 -6.91 -11.68 -7.05
N ASP A 111 -7.51 -11.17 -8.13
CA ASP A 111 -6.83 -10.30 -9.10
C ASP A 111 -7.44 -8.90 -9.22
N ARG A 112 -8.34 -8.53 -8.31
CA ARG A 112 -9.03 -7.22 -8.30
C ARG A 112 -8.95 -6.53 -6.94
N TYR A 113 -7.74 -6.50 -6.40
CA TYR A 113 -7.46 -5.76 -5.17
C TYR A 113 -7.08 -4.33 -5.48
N ILE A 114 -7.46 -3.42 -4.59
CA ILE A 114 -6.97 -2.05 -4.55
C ILE A 114 -6.57 -1.73 -3.12
N ILE A 115 -5.72 -0.73 -2.94
CA ILE A 115 -5.57 -0.08 -1.65
C ILE A 115 -6.23 1.30 -1.71
N VAL A 116 -6.76 1.74 -0.59
CA VAL A 116 -7.21 3.13 -0.42
C VAL A 116 -6.36 3.77 0.65
N LEU A 117 -5.65 4.84 0.28
CA LEU A 117 -4.93 5.72 1.18
C LEU A 117 -5.90 6.80 1.65
N MET A 118 -6.28 6.75 2.93
CA MET A 118 -7.16 7.71 3.60
C MET A 118 -6.33 8.63 4.47
N GLY A 119 -6.33 9.93 4.18
CA GLY A 119 -5.89 10.97 5.12
C GLY A 119 -7.09 11.82 5.51
N ASP A 120 -7.15 13.00 4.91
CA ASP A 120 -8.34 13.85 4.82
C ASP A 120 -9.23 13.50 3.61
N SER A 121 -8.66 12.84 2.58
CA SER A 121 -9.34 12.37 1.35
C SER A 121 -8.87 10.95 1.00
N GLY A 122 -9.77 10.11 0.51
CA GLY A 122 -9.49 8.69 0.20
C GLY A 122 -9.12 8.47 -1.26
N ASN A 123 -7.90 7.95 -1.52
CA ASN A 123 -7.38 7.75 -2.87
C ASN A 123 -7.13 6.28 -3.16
N ALA A 124 -7.64 5.79 -4.28
CA ALA A 124 -7.54 4.39 -4.67
C ALA A 124 -6.34 4.14 -5.59
N SER A 125 -5.65 3.01 -5.39
CA SER A 125 -4.64 2.52 -6.32
C SER A 125 -5.27 1.97 -7.59
N LYS A 126 -4.43 1.63 -8.56
CA LYS A 126 -4.83 0.72 -9.65
C LYS A 126 -5.08 -0.69 -9.10
N GLU A 127 -5.79 -1.50 -9.87
CA GLU A 127 -6.02 -2.90 -9.52
C GLU A 127 -4.73 -3.72 -9.57
N PHE A 128 -4.58 -4.60 -8.59
CA PHE A 128 -3.46 -5.52 -8.45
C PHE A 128 -3.94 -6.89 -7.93
N SER A 129 -3.05 -7.88 -7.94
CA SER A 129 -3.36 -9.25 -7.52
C SER A 129 -2.75 -9.60 -6.16
N ILE A 130 -3.47 -10.38 -5.38
CA ILE A 130 -2.94 -11.06 -4.20
C ILE A 130 -2.96 -12.57 -4.44
N LYS A 131 -1.82 -13.22 -4.22
CA LYS A 131 -1.69 -14.67 -4.24
C LYS A 131 -1.58 -15.24 -2.82
N PRO A 132 -1.86 -16.55 -2.63
CA PRO A 132 -1.66 -17.23 -1.35
C PRO A 132 -0.25 -17.05 -0.79
N ALA A 133 -0.12 -17.17 0.53
CA ALA A 133 1.16 -17.18 1.20
C ALA A 133 2.07 -18.28 0.59
N GLY A 134 3.34 -17.96 0.37
CA GLY A 134 4.33 -18.89 -0.22
C GLY A 134 4.32 -19.01 -1.75
N GLN A 135 3.30 -18.49 -2.45
CA GLN A 135 3.19 -18.66 -3.92
C GLN A 135 3.87 -17.58 -4.76
N CYS A 136 4.28 -16.43 -4.18
CA CYS A 136 5.06 -15.42 -4.94
C CYS A 136 6.57 -15.45 -4.69
N GLY A 137 7.10 -16.59 -4.21
CA GLY A 137 8.51 -16.97 -4.31
C GLY A 137 9.52 -15.95 -3.80
N GLY A 138 9.90 -16.04 -2.52
CA GLY A 138 10.92 -15.15 -1.95
C GLY A 138 11.40 -15.40 -0.53
N ALA A 139 11.30 -16.61 0.03
CA ALA A 139 12.22 -17.12 1.06
C ALA A 139 11.99 -18.63 1.17
N LYS A 140 13.06 -19.41 1.00
CA LYS A 140 13.08 -20.81 1.42
C LYS A 140 12.93 -20.83 2.94
N GLU A 141 11.80 -21.27 3.46
CA GLU A 141 11.81 -22.08 4.67
C GLU A 141 11.74 -23.53 4.22
N GLN A 142 12.85 -24.22 4.43
CA GLN A 142 12.90 -25.67 4.36
C GLN A 142 11.86 -26.22 5.32
N SER A 143 10.78 -26.80 4.79
CA SER A 143 9.96 -27.74 5.52
C SER A 143 10.81 -28.99 5.78
N ASN A 144 11.46 -29.04 6.93
CA ASN A 144 11.92 -30.29 7.49
C ASN A 144 10.71 -31.08 7.97
N GLY A 145 10.59 -32.32 7.52
CA GLY A 145 9.80 -33.35 8.19
C GLY A 145 8.69 -33.94 7.35
N ASP A 146 9.08 -34.96 6.59
CA ASP A 146 8.33 -36.20 6.37
C ASP A 146 6.97 -36.10 5.66
N ASP A 147 6.96 -36.42 4.36
CA ASP A 147 5.98 -37.35 3.78
C ASP A 147 6.33 -37.66 2.31
N SER A 148 6.99 -38.82 2.13
CA SER A 148 6.98 -39.71 0.97
C SER A 148 6.53 -39.15 -0.40
N ILE A 149 7.50 -38.81 -1.25
CA ILE A 149 7.35 -38.93 -2.72
C ILE A 149 8.69 -39.38 -3.31
N ALA A 150 8.87 -40.69 -3.37
CA ALA A 150 9.68 -41.28 -4.42
C ALA A 150 9.04 -40.95 -5.77
N ASP A 151 9.87 -40.87 -6.81
CA ASP A 151 9.51 -40.69 -8.22
C ASP A 151 9.13 -39.29 -8.69
N PHE A 152 10.10 -38.38 -8.72
CA PHE A 152 10.23 -37.50 -9.89
C PHE A 152 11.70 -37.30 -10.24
N ASN A 153 12.12 -37.97 -11.31
CA ASN A 153 13.39 -37.74 -12.00
C ASN A 153 13.14 -36.79 -13.19
N PRO A 154 13.38 -35.47 -13.07
CA PRO A 154 13.45 -34.60 -14.24
C PRO A 154 14.88 -34.61 -14.79
N LEU A 155 14.99 -35.20 -15.97
CA LEU A 155 16.11 -35.19 -16.89
C LEU A 155 17.05 -33.96 -16.80
N LYS A 156 18.33 -34.26 -16.52
CA LYS A 156 19.56 -33.67 -17.08
C LYS A 156 19.49 -32.17 -17.46
N SER A 157 19.78 -31.31 -16.49
CA SER A 157 20.30 -29.96 -16.79
C SER A 157 21.80 -30.07 -17.13
N ASN A 158 22.10 -30.12 -18.43
CA ASN A 158 23.45 -29.98 -18.94
C ASN A 158 23.87 -28.52 -18.80
N PHE A 159 24.60 -28.18 -17.74
CA PHE A 159 25.39 -26.95 -17.70
C PHE A 159 26.65 -27.15 -16.87
N ALA A 160 27.76 -27.41 -17.58
CA ALA A 160 29.12 -26.92 -17.33
C ALA A 160 30.14 -27.98 -17.79
N LYS A 161 30.91 -27.68 -18.85
CA LYS A 161 32.22 -27.00 -18.75
C LYS A 161 32.99 -27.23 -20.07
N SER A 162 33.43 -26.13 -20.70
CA SER A 162 34.50 -26.09 -21.72
C SER A 162 35.75 -26.83 -21.18
N ILE A 163 36.77 -27.26 -21.94
CA ILE A 163 37.58 -26.64 -23.00
C ILE A 163 38.42 -27.77 -23.66
N GLU A 164 39.00 -27.50 -24.84
CA GLU A 164 40.01 -28.26 -25.63
C GLU A 164 39.40 -29.34 -26.54
N GLU A 165 39.66 -29.37 -27.85
CA GLU A 165 40.97 -29.34 -28.52
C GLU A 165 40.85 -28.79 -29.95
N ALA A 166 41.93 -28.19 -30.43
CA ALA A 166 42.02 -27.46 -31.68
C ALA A 166 42.50 -28.33 -32.85
N VAL A 167 42.01 -28.00 -34.04
CA VAL A 167 42.67 -28.11 -35.36
C VAL A 167 43.02 -29.52 -35.85
N GLU A 168 42.27 -29.97 -36.88
CA GLU A 168 42.87 -30.40 -38.15
C GLU A 168 41.89 -30.16 -39.30
N LEU A 169 42.32 -29.37 -40.30
CA LEU A 169 41.62 -29.10 -41.56
C LEU A 169 42.03 -30.16 -42.60
N PRO A 170 41.10 -30.74 -43.39
CA PRO A 170 41.47 -31.28 -44.69
C PRO A 170 41.08 -30.30 -45.80
N SER A 171 42.06 -29.82 -46.56
CA SER A 171 41.81 -29.17 -47.86
C SER A 171 42.89 -29.56 -48.86
N ALA A 172 42.51 -30.46 -49.77
CA ALA A 172 42.91 -30.62 -51.17
C ALA A 172 42.80 -32.09 -51.59
#